data_AF-A0A087SCP5-F1
#
_entry.id   AF-A0A087SCP5-F1
#
_cell.length_a   1.000
_cell.length_b   1.000
_cell.length_c   1.000
_cell.angle_alpha   90.00
_cell.angle_beta   90.00
_cell.angle_gamma   90.00
#
_symmetry.space_group_name_H-M   'P 1'
#
loop_
_entity.id
_entity.type
_entity.pdbx_description
1 polymer ?
#
loop_
_entity_poly.entity_id
_entity_poly.type
_entity_poly.pdbx_seq_one_letter_code
_entity_poly.pdbx_strand_id
1 'polypeptide(L)'
;MSDGIRMYTNFIASIDTRLRNPKWVIEHLTRSKLKGDGTRSSSQFTEDAGVGARFRAKLSDYRGTGYDRGHMAPASNHKESQGSMDETFSLSNIAPQVGGGFNRDYWARFERFVQDTTKSFDDVWVVTGPLYIPRPGPSGWVLEHPMLGQPPQMVAVPTHFFKVVLAEQGDASTAVAAFVMPNSAIPAEYPLSAFSVPLTSLEEVSGLTFFPSLLDDARRMGLDAAALSSTMAVPSKLAIVRSCGNLHVTASWSSGLCANIVARNTLNETSTSWAALLSVSGITITSGPTGIGAPEMIDSETWAILPIDGTQQKIQAKNTITINFCGVTDAPEEVVASLETVFGHGPNFTTQDAANKLSSGYCPFLPVVSPPPPPHDVPAPAPESDFE
;
A
#
# COMPACT_ATOMS: atom_id res chain seq x y z
N MET A 1 24.55 16.21 -7.35
CA MET A 1 25.55 15.20 -6.92
C MET A 1 25.14 13.88 -7.54
N SER A 2 26.04 13.12 -8.16
CA SER A 2 25.71 11.84 -8.79
C SER A 2 25.14 10.86 -7.75
N ASP A 3 24.10 10.09 -8.08
CA ASP A 3 23.38 9.14 -7.21
C ASP A 3 24.20 7.93 -6.69
N GLY A 4 25.53 8.02 -6.75
CA GLY A 4 26.42 6.97 -6.26
C GLY A 4 26.15 5.62 -6.91
N ILE A 5 25.79 5.60 -8.21
CA ILE A 5 25.44 4.37 -8.91
C ILE A 5 26.65 3.46 -9.04
N ARG A 6 26.47 2.20 -8.68
CA ARG A 6 27.44 1.10 -8.79
C ARG A 6 26.81 0.01 -9.65
N MET A 7 27.49 -0.32 -10.76
CA MET A 7 27.07 -1.36 -11.67
C MET A 7 27.88 -2.61 -11.41
N TYR A 8 27.18 -3.73 -11.24
CA TYR A 8 27.74 -5.06 -11.12
C TYR A 8 27.17 -5.93 -12.23
N THR A 9 27.63 -7.18 -12.35
CA THR A 9 27.27 -8.08 -13.44
C THR A 9 25.75 -8.33 -13.49
N ASN A 10 25.11 -8.53 -12.33
CA ASN A 10 23.70 -8.95 -12.25
C ASN A 10 22.82 -8.09 -11.34
N PHE A 11 23.37 -6.99 -10.80
CA PHE A 11 22.61 -6.04 -10.01
C PHE A 11 23.20 -4.64 -10.13
N ILE A 12 22.38 -3.65 -9.79
CA ILE A 12 22.78 -2.24 -9.74
C ILE A 12 22.44 -1.71 -8.35
N ALA A 13 23.35 -0.95 -7.76
CA ALA A 13 23.13 -0.31 -6.46
C ALA A 13 23.23 1.21 -6.58
N SER A 14 22.33 1.95 -5.94
CA SER A 14 22.52 3.37 -5.64
C SER A 14 22.94 3.52 -4.19
N ILE A 15 23.99 4.29 -3.91
CA ILE A 15 24.57 4.40 -2.57
C ILE A 15 24.19 5.72 -1.91
N ASP A 16 23.71 5.65 -0.66
CA ASP A 16 23.64 6.80 0.23
C ASP A 16 24.99 6.95 0.94
N THR A 17 25.81 7.87 0.47
CA THR A 17 27.13 8.16 1.03
C THR A 17 27.11 8.78 2.43
N ARG A 18 25.96 9.36 2.85
CA ARG A 18 25.78 9.89 4.22
C ARG A 18 25.54 8.74 5.19
N LEU A 19 24.73 7.77 4.80
CA LEU A 19 24.40 6.59 5.62
C LEU A 19 25.39 5.43 5.47
N ARG A 20 26.19 5.43 4.39
CA ARG A 20 27.09 4.34 3.95
C ARG A 20 26.37 3.01 3.72
N ASN A 21 25.10 3.08 3.30
CA ASN A 21 24.29 1.93 2.89
C ASN A 21 23.79 2.17 1.46
N PRO A 22 23.36 1.12 0.74
CA PRO A 22 22.57 1.32 -0.47
C PRO A 22 21.27 2.08 -0.15
N LYS A 23 20.87 3.03 -1.00
CA LYS A 23 19.49 3.56 -1.07
C LYS A 23 18.55 2.45 -1.55
N TRP A 24 18.98 1.79 -2.62
CA TRP A 24 18.30 0.65 -3.23
C TRP A 24 19.32 -0.19 -3.99
N VAL A 25 19.01 -1.47 -4.12
CA VAL A 25 19.67 -2.43 -5.00
C VAL A 25 18.61 -3.09 -5.85
N ILE A 26 18.81 -3.10 -7.17
CA ILE A 26 17.93 -3.79 -8.12
C ILE A 26 18.66 -4.97 -8.74
N GLU A 27 18.00 -6.12 -8.77
CA GLU A 27 18.46 -7.35 -9.39
C GLU A 27 17.35 -7.93 -10.29
N HIS A 28 17.77 -8.73 -11.28
CA HIS A 28 16.87 -9.46 -12.17
C HIS A 28 17.16 -10.95 -12.03
N LEU A 29 16.17 -11.70 -11.58
CA LEU A 29 16.23 -13.14 -11.39
C LEU A 29 15.54 -13.84 -12.55
N THR A 30 16.15 -14.93 -12.99
CA THR A 30 15.55 -15.93 -13.87
C THR A 30 15.90 -17.31 -13.32
N ARG A 31 15.20 -18.36 -13.78
CA ARG A 31 15.50 -19.74 -13.36
C ARG A 31 16.94 -20.17 -13.66
N SER A 32 17.57 -19.60 -14.68
CA SER A 32 18.95 -19.93 -15.05
C SER A 32 19.97 -19.31 -14.09
N LYS A 33 19.77 -18.06 -13.63
CA LYS A 33 20.65 -17.39 -12.66
C LYS A 33 20.68 -18.08 -11.29
N LEU A 34 19.58 -18.74 -10.90
CA LEU A 34 19.51 -19.49 -9.65
C LEU A 34 20.25 -20.85 -9.67
N LYS A 35 20.76 -21.27 -10.83
CA LYS A 35 21.46 -22.54 -11.03
C LYS A 35 22.94 -22.31 -11.31
N GLY A 36 23.77 -23.22 -10.84
CA GLY A 36 25.21 -23.21 -11.07
C GLY A 36 26.00 -23.54 -9.80
N ASP A 37 27.32 -23.49 -9.94
CA ASP A 37 28.28 -23.97 -8.95
C ASP A 37 28.86 -22.84 -8.08
N GLY A 38 28.31 -21.63 -8.17
CA GLY A 38 28.67 -20.54 -7.27
C GLY A 38 28.45 -20.94 -5.80
N THR A 39 29.48 -20.73 -4.97
CA THR A 39 29.47 -21.11 -3.56
C THR A 39 29.82 -19.93 -2.66
N ARG A 40 28.94 -19.63 -1.70
CA ARG A 40 29.13 -18.53 -0.73
C ARG A 40 30.39 -18.69 0.11
N SER A 41 30.82 -19.93 0.36
CA SER A 41 32.04 -20.22 1.12
C SER A 41 33.32 -19.77 0.42
N SER A 42 33.27 -19.57 -0.90
CA SER A 42 34.39 -19.11 -1.71
C SER A 42 34.43 -17.59 -1.85
N SER A 43 33.38 -16.89 -1.40
CA SER A 43 33.26 -15.43 -1.48
C SER A 43 33.69 -14.76 -0.17
N GLN A 44 34.19 -13.54 -0.27
CA GLN A 44 34.61 -12.73 0.88
C GLN A 44 34.04 -11.32 0.79
N PHE A 45 33.62 -10.77 1.93
CA PHE A 45 33.19 -9.38 2.00
C PHE A 45 34.33 -8.42 1.66
N THR A 46 34.06 -7.44 0.80
CA THR A 46 35.05 -6.47 0.32
C THR A 46 34.53 -5.04 0.43
N GLU A 47 35.43 -4.10 0.69
CA GLU A 47 35.12 -2.67 0.69
C GLU A 47 35.12 -2.14 -0.75
N ASP A 48 34.04 -1.47 -1.19
CA ASP A 48 33.92 -1.04 -2.59
C ASP A 48 34.88 0.09 -2.95
N ALA A 49 35.95 -0.25 -3.69
CA ALA A 49 36.96 0.68 -4.16
C ALA A 49 36.42 1.88 -4.97
N GLY A 50 35.26 1.73 -5.63
CA GLY A 50 34.64 2.79 -6.40
C GLY A 50 33.79 3.77 -5.60
N VAL A 51 33.55 3.51 -4.31
CA VAL A 51 33.03 4.52 -3.38
C VAL A 51 34.20 5.26 -2.75
N GLY A 52 34.21 6.60 -2.80
CA GLY A 52 35.29 7.41 -2.23
C GLY A 52 35.54 7.08 -0.75
N ALA A 53 36.80 6.96 -0.35
CA ALA A 53 37.19 6.43 0.97
C ALA A 53 36.56 7.16 2.18
N ARG A 54 36.17 8.43 2.04
CA ARG A 54 35.48 9.21 3.09
C ARG A 54 34.02 8.77 3.31
N PHE A 55 33.43 8.12 2.32
CA PHE A 55 32.01 7.77 2.22
C PHE A 55 31.76 6.27 2.15
N ARG A 56 32.81 5.46 2.21
CA ARG A 56 32.75 4.00 2.09
C ARG A 56 32.55 3.34 3.45
N ALA A 57 31.70 2.32 3.51
CA ALA A 57 31.64 1.40 4.65
C ALA A 57 32.89 0.52 4.68
N LYS A 58 33.38 0.20 5.88
CA LYS A 58 34.55 -0.66 6.09
C LYS A 58 34.17 -1.95 6.77
N LEU A 59 34.97 -2.99 6.53
CA LEU A 59 34.79 -4.27 7.22
C LEU A 59 34.93 -4.11 8.75
N SER A 60 35.78 -3.17 9.18
CA SER A 60 35.95 -2.83 10.59
C SER A 60 34.70 -2.28 11.24
N ASP A 61 33.82 -1.61 10.49
CA ASP A 61 32.63 -0.96 11.06
C ASP A 61 31.63 -1.99 11.59
N TYR A 62 31.59 -3.18 11.00
CA TYR A 62 30.70 -4.28 11.39
C TYR A 62 31.30 -5.19 12.47
N ARG A 63 32.61 -5.11 12.74
CA ARG A 63 33.29 -6.08 13.59
C ARG A 63 32.86 -5.90 15.04
N GLY A 64 32.30 -6.96 15.63
CA GLY A 64 31.94 -7.00 17.05
C GLY A 64 30.69 -6.18 17.42
N THR A 65 29.90 -5.73 16.44
CA THR A 65 28.70 -4.91 16.68
C THR A 65 27.46 -5.71 17.02
N GLY A 66 27.46 -7.02 16.74
CA GLY A 66 26.28 -7.89 16.83
C GLY A 66 25.36 -7.83 15.61
N TYR A 67 25.60 -6.92 14.66
CA TYR A 67 24.88 -6.88 13.39
C TYR A 67 25.56 -7.73 12.32
N ASP A 68 24.74 -8.38 11.51
CA ASP A 68 25.20 -9.06 10.31
C ASP A 68 25.43 -8.07 9.17
N ARG A 69 26.33 -8.48 8.26
CA ARG A 69 26.47 -7.89 6.92
C ARG A 69 25.36 -8.47 6.03
N GLY A 70 24.17 -7.88 6.14
CA GLY A 70 22.97 -8.31 5.43
C GLY A 70 23.00 -7.90 3.96
N HIS A 71 22.72 -8.85 3.06
CA HIS A 71 22.71 -8.61 1.61
C HIS A 71 21.40 -7.99 1.15
N MET A 72 21.45 -7.02 0.23
CA MET A 72 20.24 -6.56 -0.46
C MET A 72 19.95 -7.44 -1.69
N ALA A 73 20.93 -7.62 -2.57
CA ALA A 73 21.00 -8.67 -3.59
C ALA A 73 21.66 -9.93 -2.98
N PRO A 74 20.90 -11.01 -2.71
CA PRO A 74 21.39 -12.20 -2.04
C PRO A 74 22.36 -13.01 -2.91
N ALA A 75 23.48 -13.46 -2.32
CA ALA A 75 24.44 -14.31 -3.02
C ALA A 75 23.82 -15.53 -3.71
N SER A 76 22.81 -16.16 -3.09
CA SER A 76 22.13 -17.35 -3.66
C SER A 76 21.32 -17.07 -4.93
N ASN A 77 21.10 -15.82 -5.30
CA ASN A 77 20.45 -15.44 -6.55
C ASN A 77 21.40 -15.44 -7.75
N HIS A 78 22.71 -15.50 -7.50
CA HIS A 78 23.77 -15.36 -8.50
C HIS A 78 24.64 -16.63 -8.58
N LYS A 79 24.01 -17.81 -8.68
CA LYS A 79 24.71 -19.10 -8.66
C LYS A 79 25.36 -19.46 -9.99
N GLU A 80 24.94 -18.84 -11.07
CA GLU A 80 25.41 -19.08 -12.43
C GLU A 80 26.88 -18.73 -12.63
N SER A 81 27.44 -17.86 -11.79
CA SER A 81 28.82 -17.43 -11.86
C SER A 81 29.37 -17.11 -10.46
N GLN A 82 30.53 -17.70 -10.12
CA GLN A 82 31.22 -17.36 -8.88
C GLN A 82 31.59 -15.87 -8.83
N GLY A 83 31.99 -15.27 -9.96
CA GLY A 83 32.30 -13.84 -10.02
C GLY A 83 31.08 -12.96 -9.73
N SER A 84 29.92 -13.30 -10.28
CA SER A 84 28.68 -12.58 -9.99
C SER A 84 28.25 -12.74 -8.52
N MET A 85 28.49 -13.91 -7.93
CA MET A 85 28.28 -14.12 -6.50
C MET A 85 29.25 -13.30 -5.65
N ASP A 86 30.54 -13.26 -6.01
CA ASP A 86 31.56 -12.51 -5.27
C ASP A 86 31.24 -11.00 -5.24
N GLU A 87 30.67 -10.47 -6.32
CA GLU A 87 30.21 -9.08 -6.39
C GLU A 87 29.14 -8.75 -5.34
N THR A 88 28.28 -9.71 -4.95
CA THR A 88 27.26 -9.46 -3.93
C THR A 88 27.85 -9.23 -2.54
N PHE A 89 29.11 -9.63 -2.33
CA PHE A 89 29.82 -9.44 -1.07
C PHE A 89 30.50 -8.06 -0.97
N SER A 90 30.39 -7.21 -2.00
CA SER A 90 30.75 -5.79 -1.91
C SER A 90 29.90 -5.08 -0.86
N LEU A 91 30.51 -4.31 0.03
CA LEU A 91 29.79 -3.55 1.08
C LEU A 91 28.80 -2.50 0.51
N SER A 92 28.88 -2.18 -0.78
CA SER A 92 27.86 -1.38 -1.46
C SER A 92 26.51 -2.10 -1.64
N ASN A 93 26.47 -3.41 -1.47
CA ASN A 93 25.26 -4.24 -1.43
C ASN A 93 24.80 -4.58 0.00
N ILE A 94 25.49 -4.03 1.02
CA ILE A 94 25.32 -4.47 2.41
C ILE A 94 24.73 -3.37 3.28
N ALA A 95 23.86 -3.76 4.21
CA ALA A 95 23.42 -2.92 5.31
C ALA A 95 23.41 -3.71 6.63
N PRO A 96 23.56 -3.06 7.79
CA PRO A 96 23.48 -3.73 9.09
C PRO A 96 22.10 -4.37 9.33
N GLN A 97 22.08 -5.69 9.50
CA GLN A 97 20.85 -6.43 9.81
C GLN A 97 20.95 -7.14 11.15
N VAL A 98 19.85 -7.21 11.89
CA VAL A 98 19.73 -8.09 13.06
C VAL A 98 19.97 -9.53 12.60
N GLY A 99 20.89 -10.23 13.25
CA GLY A 99 21.33 -11.55 12.81
C GLY A 99 20.28 -12.63 13.06
N GLY A 100 20.08 -12.99 14.32
CA GLY A 100 19.09 -14.00 14.74
C GLY A 100 17.67 -13.47 14.71
N GLY A 101 16.74 -14.29 14.23
CA GLY A 101 15.33 -13.95 14.05
C GLY A 101 15.03 -13.08 12.83
N PHE A 102 16.04 -12.53 12.15
CA PHE A 102 15.85 -11.67 10.97
C PHE A 102 16.70 -12.09 9.78
N ASN A 103 17.94 -11.61 9.64
CA ASN A 103 18.80 -11.89 8.46
C ASN A 103 18.95 -13.39 8.19
N ARG A 104 19.27 -14.16 9.24
CA ARG A 104 19.56 -15.60 9.11
C ARG A 104 18.29 -16.46 9.04
N ASP A 105 17.13 -15.88 9.33
CA ASP A 105 15.87 -16.59 9.52
C ASP A 105 14.78 -16.02 8.60
N TYR A 106 13.96 -15.06 9.09
CA TYR A 106 12.79 -14.58 8.37
C TYR A 106 13.13 -13.92 7.02
N TRP A 107 14.21 -13.13 6.97
CA TRP A 107 14.68 -12.48 5.75
C TRP A 107 15.18 -13.51 4.72
N ALA A 108 15.99 -14.48 5.14
CA ALA A 108 16.42 -15.59 4.28
C ALA A 108 15.24 -16.42 3.73
N ARG A 109 14.19 -16.63 4.54
CA ARG A 109 12.95 -17.27 4.07
C ARG A 109 12.23 -16.42 3.03
N PHE A 110 12.18 -15.10 3.21
CA PHE A 110 11.60 -14.20 2.22
C PHE A 110 12.41 -14.20 0.91
N GLU A 111 13.73 -14.17 0.98
CA GLU A 111 14.60 -14.34 -0.20
C GLU A 111 14.32 -15.66 -0.92
N ARG A 112 14.08 -16.74 -0.17
CA ARG A 112 13.71 -18.03 -0.77
C ARG A 112 12.34 -17.98 -1.46
N PHE A 113 11.36 -17.31 -0.87
CA PHE A 113 10.06 -17.09 -1.52
C PHE A 113 10.23 -16.36 -2.87
N VAL A 114 11.04 -15.30 -2.90
CA VAL A 114 11.33 -14.54 -4.13
C VAL A 114 12.01 -15.41 -5.18
N GLN A 115 12.95 -16.27 -4.79
CA GLN A 115 13.53 -17.26 -5.71
C GLN A 115 12.47 -18.24 -6.25
N ASP A 116 11.58 -18.72 -5.39
CA ASP A 116 10.54 -19.68 -5.78
C ASP A 116 9.51 -19.05 -6.73
N THR A 117 9.32 -17.72 -6.72
CA THR A 117 8.51 -16.99 -7.72
C THR A 117 8.98 -17.25 -9.15
N THR A 118 10.28 -17.46 -9.37
CA THR A 118 10.83 -17.78 -10.71
C THR A 118 10.34 -19.12 -11.27
N LYS A 119 9.69 -19.97 -10.46
CA LYS A 119 9.05 -21.21 -10.96
C LYS A 119 7.79 -20.93 -11.77
N SER A 120 7.11 -19.82 -11.46
CA SER A 120 5.82 -19.43 -12.04
C SER A 120 5.91 -18.21 -12.96
N PHE A 121 7.02 -17.48 -12.91
CA PHE A 121 7.29 -16.29 -13.70
C PHE A 121 8.69 -16.42 -14.31
N ASP A 122 8.85 -15.96 -15.56
CA ASP A 122 10.12 -16.10 -16.27
C ASP A 122 11.11 -15.00 -15.89
N ASP A 123 10.59 -13.80 -15.62
CA ASP A 123 11.37 -12.62 -15.25
C ASP A 123 10.91 -12.10 -13.88
N VAL A 124 11.82 -12.00 -12.92
CA VAL A 124 11.53 -11.45 -11.59
C VAL A 124 12.52 -10.34 -11.25
N TRP A 125 12.05 -9.11 -11.24
CA TRP A 125 12.80 -7.92 -10.84
C TRP A 125 12.57 -7.64 -9.36
N VAL A 126 13.64 -7.37 -8.64
CA VAL A 126 13.59 -7.17 -7.19
C VAL A 126 14.35 -5.91 -6.84
N VAL A 127 13.67 -4.95 -6.21
CA VAL A 127 14.31 -3.77 -5.61
C VAL A 127 14.31 -3.92 -4.10
N THR A 128 15.48 -3.85 -3.49
CA THR A 128 15.67 -4.05 -2.05
C THR A 128 16.43 -2.88 -1.46
N GLY A 129 16.03 -2.43 -0.27
CA GLY A 129 16.77 -1.37 0.41
C GLY A 129 16.40 -1.18 1.87
N PRO A 130 17.20 -0.39 2.60
CA PRO A 130 16.93 0.00 3.98
C PRO A 130 15.92 1.15 4.07
N LEU A 131 15.22 1.25 5.19
CA LEU A 131 14.38 2.39 5.57
C LEU A 131 14.70 2.89 6.98
N TYR A 132 14.39 4.16 7.20
CA TYR A 132 14.59 4.88 8.46
C TYR A 132 13.27 5.54 8.85
N ILE A 133 12.35 4.72 9.35
CA ILE A 133 10.99 5.13 9.69
C ILE A 133 10.96 5.76 11.09
N PRO A 134 10.45 7.01 11.24
CA PRO A 134 10.30 7.65 12.54
C PRO A 134 9.18 6.99 13.35
N ARG A 135 9.28 7.11 14.67
CA ARG A 135 8.26 6.66 15.64
C ARG A 135 7.69 7.84 16.41
N PRO A 136 6.44 7.78 16.90
CA PRO A 136 5.92 8.79 17.80
C PRO A 136 6.78 8.91 19.07
N GLY A 137 7.08 10.14 19.46
CA GLY A 137 7.75 10.49 20.70
C GLY A 137 6.97 11.55 21.47
N PRO A 138 7.41 11.92 22.70
CA PRO A 138 6.66 12.80 23.59
C PRO A 138 6.35 14.19 23.02
N SER A 139 7.18 14.69 22.11
CA SER A 139 7.09 16.03 21.52
C SER A 139 6.95 16.03 19.99
N GLY A 140 6.59 14.89 19.39
CA GLY A 140 6.48 14.73 17.94
C GLY A 140 7.17 13.47 17.42
N TRP A 141 7.37 13.39 16.11
CA TRP A 141 8.02 12.27 15.46
C TRP A 141 9.54 12.25 15.72
N VAL A 142 10.06 11.08 16.12
CA VAL A 142 11.49 10.88 16.42
C VAL A 142 12.02 9.77 15.52
N LEU A 143 13.10 10.05 14.81
CA LEU A 143 13.89 9.03 14.14
C LEU A 143 15.11 8.71 15.01
N GLU A 144 15.18 7.48 15.52
CA GLU A 144 16.29 6.98 16.31
C GLU A 144 16.80 5.68 15.71
N HIS A 145 18.10 5.60 15.48
CA HIS A 145 18.75 4.38 15.02
C HIS A 145 20.22 4.33 15.43
N PRO A 146 20.80 3.14 15.66
CA PRO A 146 22.21 3.00 15.95
C PRO A 146 23.11 3.40 14.76
N MET A 147 24.37 3.69 15.09
CA MET A 147 25.45 3.94 14.14
C MET A 147 26.62 3.01 14.48
N LEU A 148 27.20 2.37 13.47
CA LEU A 148 28.35 1.47 13.59
C LEU A 148 29.65 2.17 13.20
N GLY A 149 30.78 1.69 13.72
CA GLY A 149 32.10 2.29 13.49
C GLY A 149 32.43 3.40 14.48
N GLN A 150 33.23 4.38 14.06
CA GLN A 150 33.68 5.49 14.89
C GLN A 150 33.52 6.82 14.15
N PRO A 151 33.13 7.92 14.82
CA PRO A 151 33.10 9.24 14.19
C PRO A 151 34.46 9.60 13.55
N PRO A 152 34.48 10.27 12.39
CA PRO A 152 33.32 10.82 11.66
C PRO A 152 32.72 9.87 10.60
N GLN A 153 33.26 8.65 10.46
CA GLN A 153 32.85 7.69 9.43
C GLN A 153 32.04 6.56 10.08
N MET A 154 30.72 6.70 10.06
CA MET A 154 29.82 5.74 10.69
C MET A 154 28.77 5.23 9.73
N VAL A 155 28.46 3.93 9.83
CA VAL A 155 27.43 3.25 9.04
C VAL A 155 26.12 3.26 9.81
N ALA A 156 25.04 3.70 9.18
CA ALA A 156 23.74 3.72 9.85
C ALA A 156 23.12 2.33 9.93
N VAL A 157 22.49 2.00 11.05
CA VAL A 157 21.66 0.79 11.17
C VAL A 157 20.23 1.12 10.75
N PRO A 158 19.67 0.50 9.70
CA PRO A 158 18.29 0.74 9.28
C PRO A 158 17.28 0.33 10.35
N THR A 159 16.14 1.01 10.44
CA THR A 159 15.04 0.58 11.31
C THR A 159 14.20 -0.49 10.65
N HIS A 160 14.10 -0.47 9.32
CA HIS A 160 13.35 -1.43 8.51
C HIS A 160 14.09 -1.74 7.21
N PHE A 161 13.64 -2.78 6.51
CA PHE A 161 14.02 -3.09 5.15
C PHE A 161 12.79 -3.23 4.28
N PHE A 162 12.90 -2.84 3.02
CA PHE A 162 11.86 -3.04 2.03
C PHE A 162 12.33 -4.00 0.94
N LYS A 163 11.35 -4.64 0.29
CA LYS A 163 11.54 -5.32 -0.99
C LYS A 163 10.32 -5.07 -1.87
N VAL A 164 10.54 -4.65 -3.11
CA VAL A 164 9.52 -4.57 -4.17
C VAL A 164 9.83 -5.66 -5.17
N VAL A 165 8.87 -6.54 -5.41
CA VAL A 165 8.99 -7.67 -6.34
C VAL A 165 8.05 -7.41 -7.52
N LEU A 166 8.61 -7.34 -8.72
CA LEU A 166 7.90 -7.30 -10.00
C LEU A 166 8.17 -8.63 -10.71
N ALA A 167 7.12 -9.40 -10.97
CA ALA A 167 7.22 -10.71 -11.61
C ALA A 167 6.42 -10.70 -12.92
N GLU A 168 7.05 -11.12 -14.01
CA GLU A 168 6.50 -11.11 -15.37
C GLU A 168 6.55 -12.51 -15.97
N GLN A 169 5.47 -12.87 -16.66
CA GLN A 169 5.33 -14.13 -17.40
C GLN A 169 4.96 -13.79 -18.84
N GLY A 170 5.99 -13.52 -19.66
CA GLY A 170 5.84 -12.97 -21.00
C GLY A 170 4.98 -11.69 -21.02
N ASP A 171 4.29 -11.43 -22.13
CA ASP A 171 3.40 -10.29 -22.29
C ASP A 171 2.03 -10.47 -21.58
N ALA A 172 1.81 -11.61 -20.92
CA ALA A 172 0.48 -12.06 -20.52
C ALA A 172 0.11 -11.79 -19.06
N SER A 173 1.09 -11.75 -18.15
CA SER A 173 0.81 -11.44 -16.74
C SER A 173 1.98 -10.80 -16.02
N THR A 174 1.69 -9.73 -15.29
CA THR A 174 2.63 -9.02 -14.43
C THR A 174 2.04 -8.92 -13.03
N ALA A 175 2.79 -9.34 -12.02
CA ALA A 175 2.45 -9.17 -10.61
C ALA A 175 3.46 -8.24 -9.94
N VAL A 176 2.98 -7.35 -9.05
CA VAL A 176 3.86 -6.51 -8.22
C VAL A 176 3.42 -6.63 -6.77
N ALA A 177 4.39 -6.61 -5.86
CA ALA A 177 4.11 -6.51 -4.43
C ALA A 177 5.24 -5.78 -3.71
N ALA A 178 4.88 -4.96 -2.74
CA ALA A 178 5.80 -4.22 -1.88
C ALA A 178 5.70 -4.72 -0.43
N PHE A 179 6.86 -4.92 0.19
CA PHE A 179 6.95 -5.43 1.56
C PHE A 179 7.86 -4.54 2.40
N VAL A 180 7.51 -4.32 3.66
CA VAL A 180 8.34 -3.63 4.66
C VAL A 180 8.43 -4.47 5.93
N MET A 181 9.65 -4.78 6.36
CA MET A 181 9.91 -5.57 7.55
C MET A 181 10.77 -4.79 8.55
N PRO A 182 10.49 -4.86 9.86
CA PRO A 182 11.35 -4.25 10.86
C PRO A 182 12.71 -4.97 10.91
N ASN A 183 13.78 -4.21 11.14
CA ASN A 183 15.12 -4.76 11.37
C ASN A 183 15.22 -5.29 12.81
N SER A 184 14.44 -6.31 13.12
CA SER A 184 14.34 -6.95 14.42
C SER A 184 13.92 -8.41 14.25
N ALA A 185 14.05 -9.22 15.29
CA ALA A 185 13.61 -10.62 15.24
C ALA A 185 12.10 -10.70 14.92
N ILE A 186 11.75 -11.49 13.91
CA ILE A 186 10.36 -11.72 13.48
C ILE A 186 9.99 -13.18 13.77
N PRO A 187 8.93 -13.46 14.55
CA PRO A 187 8.50 -14.82 14.80
C PRO A 187 8.07 -15.53 13.50
N ALA A 188 8.45 -16.80 13.37
CA ALA A 188 8.30 -17.54 12.12
C ALA A 188 6.85 -17.72 11.68
N GLU A 189 5.91 -17.71 12.63
CA GLU A 189 4.47 -17.87 12.46
C GLU A 189 3.79 -16.67 11.78
N TYR A 190 4.42 -15.50 11.77
CA TYR A 190 3.86 -14.37 11.02
C TYR A 190 3.88 -14.71 9.52
N PRO A 191 2.76 -14.56 8.79
CA PRO A 191 2.75 -14.75 7.34
C PRO A 191 3.44 -13.57 6.64
N LEU A 192 4.02 -13.82 5.47
CA LEU A 192 4.68 -12.76 4.67
C LEU A 192 3.72 -11.62 4.31
N SER A 193 2.43 -11.93 4.11
CA SER A 193 1.38 -10.94 3.83
C SER A 193 1.21 -9.90 4.94
N ALA A 194 1.63 -10.20 6.18
CA ALA A 194 1.60 -9.23 7.29
C ALA A 194 2.54 -8.04 7.08
N PHE A 195 3.52 -8.20 6.18
CA PHE A 195 4.51 -7.18 5.84
C PHE A 195 4.21 -6.52 4.51
N SER A 196 3.10 -6.87 3.85
CA SER A 196 2.66 -6.22 2.62
C SER A 196 2.25 -4.79 2.91
N VAL A 197 2.66 -3.85 2.07
CA VAL A 197 2.30 -2.44 2.16
C VAL A 197 1.86 -1.91 0.80
N PRO A 198 1.04 -0.84 0.77
CA PRO A 198 0.83 -0.08 -0.45
C PRO A 198 2.18 0.35 -1.05
N LEU A 199 2.30 0.25 -2.37
CA LEU A 199 3.49 0.68 -3.09
C LEU A 199 3.68 2.18 -2.91
N THR A 200 2.60 2.96 -2.99
CA THR A 200 2.61 4.42 -2.80
C THR A 200 3.13 4.82 -1.42
N SER A 201 2.66 4.18 -0.35
CA SER A 201 3.18 4.43 1.00
C SER A 201 4.67 4.11 1.14
N LEU A 202 5.15 3.07 0.46
CA LEU A 202 6.59 2.77 0.43
C LEU A 202 7.36 3.86 -0.34
N GLU A 203 6.84 4.34 -1.46
CA GLU A 203 7.44 5.43 -2.23
C GLU A 203 7.55 6.72 -1.42
N GLU A 204 6.49 7.11 -0.71
CA GLU A 204 6.47 8.26 0.19
C GLU A 204 7.54 8.17 1.29
N VAL A 205 7.65 7.01 1.94
CA VAL A 205 8.58 6.81 3.06
C VAL A 205 10.03 6.65 2.60
N SER A 206 10.25 6.05 1.43
CA SER A 206 11.59 5.82 0.88
C SER A 206 12.15 7.01 0.10
N GLY A 207 11.26 7.88 -0.42
CA GLY A 207 11.63 8.93 -1.37
C GLY A 207 12.07 8.38 -2.73
N LEU A 208 11.63 7.17 -3.09
CA LEU A 208 11.93 6.49 -4.34
C LEU A 208 10.65 6.34 -5.17
N THR A 209 10.79 6.20 -6.49
CA THR A 209 9.70 5.76 -7.37
C THR A 209 10.11 4.44 -8.01
N PHE A 210 9.28 3.41 -7.85
CA PHE A 210 9.56 2.07 -8.35
C PHE A 210 8.88 1.85 -9.70
N PHE A 211 9.64 1.32 -10.65
CA PHE A 211 9.17 0.94 -11.99
C PHE A 211 8.29 2.00 -12.69
N PRO A 212 8.69 3.30 -12.74
CA PRO A 212 7.84 4.39 -13.22
C PRO A 212 7.41 4.25 -14.68
N SER A 213 8.20 3.56 -15.52
CA SER A 213 7.86 3.31 -16.92
C SER A 213 6.91 2.13 -17.13
N LEU A 214 6.68 1.30 -16.11
CA LEU A 214 5.87 0.08 -16.20
C LEU A 214 4.54 0.20 -15.43
N LEU A 215 4.52 1.00 -14.36
CA LEU A 215 3.38 1.14 -13.47
C LEU A 215 2.73 2.52 -13.62
N ASP A 216 1.64 2.56 -14.36
CA ASP A 216 0.72 3.70 -14.41
C ASP A 216 -0.10 3.82 -13.10
N ASP A 217 -0.83 4.93 -12.96
CA ASP A 217 -1.58 5.25 -11.75
C ASP A 217 -2.66 4.21 -11.44
N ALA A 218 -3.36 3.70 -12.46
CA ALA A 218 -4.41 2.69 -12.30
C ALA A 218 -3.84 1.38 -11.74
N ARG A 219 -2.69 0.92 -12.25
CA ARG A 219 -2.00 -0.25 -11.72
C ARG A 219 -1.51 -0.02 -10.30
N ARG A 220 -0.96 1.16 -9.99
CA ARG A 220 -0.54 1.53 -8.61
C ARG A 220 -1.71 1.43 -7.62
N MET A 221 -2.85 2.03 -7.95
CA MET A 221 -4.05 1.96 -7.13
C MET A 221 -4.53 0.52 -6.90
N GLY A 222 -4.50 -0.33 -7.93
CA GLY A 222 -4.86 -1.74 -7.81
C GLY A 222 -3.92 -2.53 -6.87
N LEU A 223 -2.62 -2.25 -6.93
CA LEU A 223 -1.62 -2.86 -6.05
C LEU A 223 -1.81 -2.43 -4.59
N ASP A 224 -2.10 -1.16 -4.37
CA ASP A 224 -2.35 -0.62 -3.03
C ASP A 224 -3.59 -1.26 -2.40
N ALA A 225 -4.68 -1.37 -3.17
CA ALA A 225 -5.90 -2.04 -2.72
C ALA A 225 -5.66 -3.52 -2.36
N ALA A 226 -4.86 -4.24 -3.16
CA ALA A 226 -4.50 -5.63 -2.91
C ALA A 226 -3.63 -5.80 -1.65
N ALA A 227 -2.67 -4.90 -1.44
CA ALA A 227 -1.83 -4.90 -0.24
C ALA A 227 -2.66 -4.67 1.03
N LEU A 228 -3.55 -3.67 1.01
CA LEU A 228 -4.46 -3.39 2.13
C LEU A 228 -5.35 -4.59 2.44
N SER A 229 -5.87 -5.27 1.41
CA SER A 229 -6.67 -6.48 1.62
C SER A 229 -5.87 -7.66 2.19
N SER A 230 -4.59 -7.78 1.85
CA SER A 230 -3.71 -8.88 2.30
C SER A 230 -3.22 -8.72 3.73
N THR A 231 -2.92 -7.49 4.16
CA THR A 231 -2.54 -7.17 5.54
C THR A 231 -3.71 -7.37 6.51
N MET A 232 -4.94 -7.17 6.02
CA MET A 232 -6.18 -7.48 6.75
C MET A 232 -6.48 -8.98 6.86
N ALA A 233 -5.81 -9.84 6.06
CA ALA A 233 -6.00 -11.30 6.07
C ALA A 233 -5.05 -12.05 7.03
N VAL A 234 -4.14 -11.34 7.69
CA VAL A 234 -3.44 -11.86 8.89
C VAL A 234 -4.49 -11.96 10.00
N PRO A 235 -4.57 -13.06 10.77
CA PRO A 235 -5.58 -13.21 11.83
C PRO A 235 -5.26 -12.30 13.02
N SER A 236 -5.37 -11.00 12.80
CA SER A 236 -5.86 -10.07 13.79
C SER A 236 -7.35 -10.34 13.92
N LYS A 237 -7.85 -10.37 15.15
CA LYS A 237 -9.27 -10.51 15.46
C LYS A 237 -10.00 -9.25 15.00
N LEU A 238 -10.11 -9.04 13.71
CA LEU A 238 -10.72 -7.88 13.10
C LEU A 238 -11.55 -8.38 11.94
N ALA A 239 -12.83 -8.02 11.95
CA ALA A 239 -13.68 -8.25 10.81
C ALA A 239 -13.93 -6.94 10.11
N ILE A 240 -13.72 -6.98 8.81
CA ILE A 240 -13.91 -5.84 7.93
C ILE A 240 -15.06 -6.20 7.02
N VAL A 241 -16.08 -5.35 7.05
CA VAL A 241 -17.24 -5.50 6.17
C VAL A 241 -17.29 -4.31 5.23
N ARG A 242 -17.26 -4.63 3.93
CA ARG A 242 -17.51 -3.64 2.88
C ARG A 242 -19.00 -3.55 2.61
N SER A 243 -19.50 -2.33 2.46
CA SER A 243 -20.85 -2.06 1.98
C SER A 243 -20.79 -1.02 0.87
N CYS A 244 -21.59 -1.25 -0.17
CA CYS A 244 -21.90 -0.25 -1.17
C CYS A 244 -23.11 0.59 -0.74
N GLY A 245 -23.13 1.84 -1.18
CA GLY A 245 -24.26 2.74 -0.96
C GLY A 245 -25.34 2.62 -2.04
N ASN A 246 -26.59 2.99 -1.70
CA ASN A 246 -27.67 3.19 -2.66
C ASN A 246 -27.89 4.68 -2.89
N LEU A 247 -27.95 5.10 -4.16
CA LEU A 247 -28.22 6.48 -4.55
C LEU A 247 -29.73 6.78 -4.53
N HIS A 248 -30.09 7.89 -3.91
CA HIS A 248 -31.46 8.41 -3.84
C HIS A 248 -31.47 9.88 -4.24
N VAL A 249 -32.12 10.19 -5.37
CA VAL A 249 -32.39 11.58 -5.74
C VAL A 249 -33.46 12.15 -4.82
N THR A 250 -33.16 13.28 -4.19
CA THR A 250 -34.09 13.98 -3.29
C THR A 250 -34.78 15.16 -3.96
N ALA A 251 -34.12 15.78 -4.93
CA ALA A 251 -34.70 16.83 -5.76
C ALA A 251 -33.99 16.90 -7.11
N SER A 252 -34.73 17.29 -8.15
CA SER A 252 -34.18 17.53 -9.49
C SER A 252 -34.87 18.74 -10.12
N TRP A 253 -34.12 19.55 -10.86
CA TRP A 253 -34.63 20.69 -11.64
C TRP A 253 -33.89 20.77 -12.97
N SER A 254 -34.26 21.74 -13.81
CA SER A 254 -33.80 21.85 -15.21
C SER A 254 -32.29 21.96 -15.41
N SER A 255 -31.52 22.25 -14.37
CA SER A 255 -30.08 22.49 -14.44
C SER A 255 -29.32 21.92 -13.24
N GLY A 256 -29.90 20.98 -12.49
CA GLY A 256 -29.25 20.43 -11.32
C GLY A 256 -30.07 19.41 -10.54
N LEU A 257 -29.41 18.82 -9.55
CA LEU A 257 -30.02 17.82 -8.68
C LEU A 257 -29.41 17.87 -7.29
N CYS A 258 -30.20 17.38 -6.32
CA CYS A 258 -29.74 17.00 -5.00
C CYS A 258 -29.99 15.51 -4.81
N ALA A 259 -29.02 14.81 -4.24
CA ALA A 259 -29.11 13.40 -3.94
C ALA A 259 -28.46 13.07 -2.60
N ASN A 260 -28.85 11.94 -2.05
CA ASN A 260 -28.13 11.29 -0.97
C ASN A 260 -27.72 9.88 -1.39
N ILE A 261 -26.58 9.42 -0.90
CA ILE A 261 -26.12 8.04 -1.06
C ILE A 261 -25.91 7.41 0.30
N VAL A 262 -26.44 6.20 0.47
CA VAL A 262 -26.61 5.57 1.79
C VAL A 262 -25.96 4.20 1.81
N ALA A 263 -24.89 4.02 2.61
CA ALA A 263 -24.26 2.73 2.87
C ALA A 263 -24.71 2.17 4.22
N ARG A 264 -24.95 0.86 4.31
CA ARG A 264 -25.47 0.20 5.52
C ARG A 264 -24.42 -0.70 6.16
N ASN A 265 -24.25 -0.62 7.47
CA ASN A 265 -23.59 -1.69 8.21
C ASN A 265 -24.49 -2.94 8.20
N THR A 266 -24.16 -3.93 7.37
CA THR A 266 -25.00 -5.12 7.15
C THR A 266 -24.93 -6.14 8.29
N LEU A 267 -24.10 -5.89 9.31
CA LEU A 267 -23.94 -6.76 10.46
C LEU A 267 -24.90 -6.42 11.60
N ASN A 268 -25.14 -7.42 12.46
CA ASN A 268 -25.89 -7.28 13.71
C ASN A 268 -25.02 -6.72 14.86
N GLU A 269 -23.89 -6.08 14.54
CA GLU A 269 -22.94 -5.56 15.52
C GLU A 269 -22.56 -4.11 15.21
N THR A 270 -22.24 -3.35 16.26
CA THR A 270 -21.73 -1.99 16.16
C THR A 270 -20.31 -2.01 15.62
N SER A 271 -20.07 -1.30 14.52
CA SER A 271 -18.72 -1.01 14.03
C SER A 271 -18.00 -0.09 15.01
N THR A 272 -16.71 -0.33 15.19
CA THR A 272 -15.82 0.48 16.05
C THR A 272 -15.05 1.55 15.30
N SER A 273 -14.98 1.43 13.98
CA SER A 273 -14.39 2.42 13.07
C SER A 273 -15.03 2.31 11.69
N TRP A 274 -14.93 3.35 10.87
CA TRP A 274 -15.29 3.26 9.46
C TRP A 274 -14.57 4.34 8.64
N ALA A 275 -14.52 4.12 7.33
CA ALA A 275 -14.13 5.12 6.34
C ALA A 275 -14.93 4.87 5.07
N ALA A 276 -15.13 5.91 4.26
CA ALA A 276 -15.79 5.77 2.96
C ALA A 276 -15.09 6.55 1.86
N LEU A 277 -15.24 6.06 0.64
CA LEU A 277 -14.84 6.74 -0.59
C LEU A 277 -16.11 7.03 -1.39
N LEU A 278 -16.36 8.31 -1.64
CA LEU A 278 -17.44 8.79 -2.50
C LEU A 278 -16.87 9.17 -3.86
N SER A 279 -17.43 8.63 -4.93
CA SER A 279 -17.15 9.09 -6.31
C SER A 279 -18.45 9.54 -6.97
N VAL A 280 -18.45 10.73 -7.55
CA VAL A 280 -19.60 11.33 -8.25
C VAL A 280 -19.12 11.96 -9.56
N SER A 281 -19.65 11.49 -10.69
CA SER A 281 -19.33 12.00 -12.04
C SER A 281 -20.58 12.48 -12.76
N GLY A 282 -20.42 13.31 -13.80
CA GLY A 282 -21.53 13.86 -14.61
C GLY A 282 -22.27 15.04 -13.97
N ILE A 283 -21.77 15.55 -12.84
CA ILE A 283 -22.33 16.69 -12.10
C ILE A 283 -21.22 17.57 -11.55
N THR A 284 -21.39 18.89 -11.63
CA THR A 284 -20.54 19.83 -10.90
C THR A 284 -21.15 20.09 -9.53
N ILE A 285 -20.52 19.58 -8.47
CA ILE A 285 -21.02 19.75 -7.10
C ILE A 285 -20.97 21.24 -6.70
N THR A 286 -22.12 21.76 -6.29
CA THR A 286 -22.28 23.15 -5.80
C THR A 286 -22.45 23.21 -4.28
N SER A 287 -22.89 22.13 -3.65
CA SER A 287 -22.91 22.00 -2.18
C SER A 287 -22.76 20.55 -1.72
N GLY A 288 -22.08 20.37 -0.59
CA GLY A 288 -21.63 19.06 -0.12
C GLY A 288 -20.35 18.57 -0.80
N PRO A 289 -19.98 17.29 -0.64
CA PRO A 289 -20.68 16.27 0.16
C PRO A 289 -20.80 16.64 1.65
N THR A 290 -21.90 16.29 2.30
CA THR A 290 -22.16 16.54 3.73
C THR A 290 -22.89 15.37 4.37
N GLY A 291 -22.69 15.13 5.66
CA GLY A 291 -23.33 14.00 6.34
C GLY A 291 -22.61 13.61 7.62
N ILE A 292 -22.60 12.32 7.92
CA ILE A 292 -21.72 11.75 8.95
C ILE A 292 -20.31 11.66 8.35
N GLY A 293 -19.32 12.20 9.06
CA GLY A 293 -17.93 12.32 8.63
C GLY A 293 -17.61 13.69 8.00
N ALA A 294 -16.31 14.01 7.95
CA ALA A 294 -15.78 15.13 7.18
C ALA A 294 -15.33 14.63 5.81
N PRO A 295 -15.75 15.29 4.73
CA PRO A 295 -15.22 15.03 3.40
C PRO A 295 -13.85 15.69 3.23
N GLU A 296 -12.94 14.98 2.58
CA GLU A 296 -11.66 15.48 2.07
C GLU A 296 -11.63 15.21 0.56
N MET A 297 -11.56 16.28 -0.23
CA MET A 297 -11.54 16.19 -1.68
C MET A 297 -10.20 15.62 -2.15
N ILE A 298 -10.25 14.51 -2.87
CA ILE A 298 -9.06 13.88 -3.49
C ILE A 298 -8.85 14.49 -4.88
N ASP A 299 -9.93 14.58 -5.66
CA ASP A 299 -9.98 15.18 -6.98
C ASP A 299 -11.38 15.79 -7.23
N SER A 300 -11.66 16.24 -8.46
CA SER A 300 -12.92 16.89 -8.82
C SER A 300 -14.16 16.00 -8.72
N GLU A 301 -14.00 14.67 -8.68
CA GLU A 301 -15.09 13.69 -8.67
C GLU A 301 -15.03 12.76 -7.46
N THR A 302 -14.01 12.84 -6.60
CA THR A 302 -13.77 11.87 -5.53
C THR A 302 -13.47 12.53 -4.18
N TRP A 303 -14.10 11.99 -3.12
CA TRP A 303 -13.92 12.43 -1.73
C TRP A 303 -13.67 11.25 -0.79
N ALA A 304 -12.65 11.37 0.07
CA ALA A 304 -12.53 10.53 1.26
C ALA A 304 -13.45 11.06 2.36
N ILE A 305 -14.12 10.18 3.10
CA ILE A 305 -15.03 10.59 4.18
C ILE A 305 -14.63 9.85 5.45
N LEU A 306 -14.21 10.61 6.46
CA LEU A 306 -13.68 10.11 7.72
C LEU A 306 -14.48 10.63 8.92
N PRO A 307 -14.66 9.85 10.00
CA PRO A 307 -15.35 10.31 11.20
C PRO A 307 -14.58 11.45 11.88
N ILE A 308 -15.29 12.52 12.26
CA ILE A 308 -14.66 13.72 12.85
C ILE A 308 -14.42 13.63 14.36
N ASP A 309 -15.10 12.70 15.04
CA ASP A 309 -14.98 12.48 16.48
C ASP A 309 -15.27 11.02 16.87
N GLY A 310 -15.04 10.69 18.15
CA GLY A 310 -15.27 9.35 18.68
C GLY A 310 -16.74 8.92 18.71
N THR A 311 -17.69 9.83 18.56
CA THR A 311 -19.12 9.51 18.44
C THR A 311 -19.43 9.01 17.03
N GLN A 312 -18.88 9.68 16.01
CA GLN A 312 -19.06 9.28 14.61
C GLN A 312 -18.24 8.06 14.21
N GLN A 313 -17.16 7.72 14.93
CA GLN A 313 -16.39 6.49 14.69
C GLN A 313 -17.24 5.21 14.82
N LYS A 314 -18.27 5.23 15.66
CA LYS A 314 -19.11 4.05 15.94
C LYS A 314 -20.38 4.08 15.10
N ILE A 315 -20.57 3.05 14.27
CA ILE A 315 -21.80 2.87 13.50
C ILE A 315 -22.54 1.66 14.06
N GLN A 316 -23.71 1.89 14.65
CA GLN A 316 -24.48 0.82 15.28
C GLN A 316 -24.84 -0.28 14.26
N ALA A 317 -25.15 -1.46 14.78
CA ALA A 317 -25.68 -2.56 14.00
C ALA A 317 -26.85 -2.11 13.11
N LYS A 318 -26.83 -2.44 11.82
CA LYS A 318 -27.86 -2.09 10.82
C LYS A 318 -28.07 -0.60 10.55
N ASN A 319 -27.33 0.30 11.19
CA ASN A 319 -27.40 1.73 10.88
C ASN A 319 -26.70 2.04 9.56
N THR A 320 -27.01 3.22 9.03
CA THR A 320 -26.51 3.71 7.76
C THR A 320 -25.63 4.94 7.92
N ILE A 321 -24.73 5.10 6.97
CA ILE A 321 -24.03 6.35 6.70
C ILE A 321 -24.70 6.98 5.50
N THR A 322 -25.09 8.25 5.64
CA THR A 322 -25.77 9.01 4.60
C THR A 322 -24.92 10.21 4.24
N ILE A 323 -24.59 10.33 2.96
CA ILE A 323 -23.86 11.45 2.39
C ILE A 323 -24.76 12.16 1.39
N ASN A 324 -24.86 13.49 1.51
CA ASN A 324 -25.71 14.34 0.70
C ASN A 324 -24.85 15.26 -0.16
N PHE A 325 -25.24 15.43 -1.42
CA PHE A 325 -24.60 16.38 -2.32
C PHE A 325 -25.65 17.00 -3.25
N CYS A 326 -25.40 18.23 -3.69
CA CYS A 326 -26.14 18.87 -4.75
C CYS A 326 -25.19 19.48 -5.76
N GLY A 327 -25.62 19.57 -7.00
CA GLY A 327 -24.82 20.15 -8.05
C GLY A 327 -25.63 20.53 -9.27
N VAL A 328 -24.92 21.08 -10.26
CA VAL A 328 -25.47 21.48 -11.55
C VAL A 328 -25.06 20.48 -12.63
N THR A 329 -26.02 20.14 -13.49
CA THR A 329 -25.85 19.25 -14.64
C THR A 329 -26.98 19.49 -15.64
N ASP A 330 -26.67 19.37 -16.93
CA ASP A 330 -27.63 19.44 -18.02
C ASP A 330 -28.16 18.06 -18.43
N ALA A 331 -27.57 16.99 -17.88
CA ALA A 331 -27.91 15.59 -18.15
C ALA A 331 -27.97 14.79 -16.82
N PRO A 332 -28.99 15.01 -15.98
CA PRO A 332 -29.10 14.37 -14.66
C PRO A 332 -29.13 12.84 -14.70
N GLU A 333 -29.57 12.24 -15.81
CA GLU A 333 -29.54 10.80 -16.08
C GLU A 333 -28.13 10.24 -16.32
N GLU A 334 -27.15 11.07 -16.69
CA GLU A 334 -25.75 10.67 -16.86
C GLU A 334 -24.96 10.75 -15.55
N VAL A 335 -25.58 11.24 -14.48
CA VAL A 335 -24.94 11.32 -13.17
C VAL A 335 -24.79 9.94 -12.57
N VAL A 336 -23.55 9.61 -12.22
CA VAL A 336 -23.17 8.35 -11.61
C VAL A 336 -22.57 8.64 -10.25
N ALA A 337 -23.05 7.95 -9.22
CA ALA A 337 -22.47 8.04 -7.89
C ALA A 337 -22.19 6.65 -7.31
N SER A 338 -21.12 6.53 -6.54
CA SER A 338 -20.80 5.34 -5.77
C SER A 338 -20.27 5.73 -4.40
N LEU A 339 -20.62 4.94 -3.38
CA LEU A 339 -20.12 5.09 -2.02
C LEU A 339 -19.62 3.73 -1.56
N GLU A 340 -18.30 3.55 -1.50
CA GLU A 340 -17.68 2.36 -0.93
C GLU A 340 -17.36 2.64 0.54
N THR A 341 -17.94 1.86 1.45
CA THR A 341 -17.73 2.03 2.90
C THR A 341 -17.10 0.79 3.50
N VAL A 342 -16.11 1.01 4.36
CA VAL A 342 -15.42 -0.04 5.12
C VAL A 342 -15.79 0.12 6.60
N PHE A 343 -16.38 -0.92 7.19
CA PHE A 343 -16.68 -0.99 8.63
C PHE A 343 -15.67 -1.89 9.34
N GLY A 344 -15.07 -1.39 10.43
CA GLY A 344 -14.11 -2.14 11.26
C GLY A 344 -14.68 -2.60 12.61
N HIS A 345 -14.67 -3.91 12.85
CA HIS A 345 -15.18 -4.53 14.07
C HIS A 345 -14.05 -5.02 14.99
N GLY A 346 -14.30 -4.97 16.31
CA GLY A 346 -13.32 -5.32 17.34
C GLY A 346 -13.09 -6.83 17.55
N PRO A 347 -12.29 -7.20 18.57
CA PRO A 347 -11.68 -8.53 18.75
C PRO A 347 -12.61 -9.70 19.02
N ASN A 348 -13.91 -9.48 19.11
CA ASN A 348 -14.89 -10.54 19.34
C ASN A 348 -15.53 -11.05 18.04
N PHE A 349 -15.25 -10.41 16.90
CA PHE A 349 -15.79 -10.81 15.61
C PHE A 349 -14.86 -11.82 14.92
N THR A 350 -15.40 -12.95 14.46
CA THR A 350 -14.63 -13.99 13.77
C THR A 350 -14.75 -13.87 12.24
N THR A 351 -13.66 -14.10 11.52
CA THR A 351 -13.61 -13.95 10.04
C THR A 351 -14.50 -14.96 9.29
N GLN A 352 -14.91 -16.05 9.92
CA GLN A 352 -15.80 -17.06 9.34
C GLN A 352 -17.21 -16.53 9.06
N ASP A 353 -17.72 -15.60 9.87
CA ASP A 353 -19.05 -14.99 9.66
C ASP A 353 -19.08 -14.01 8.47
N ALA A 354 -17.91 -13.48 8.07
CA ALA A 354 -17.79 -12.49 7.01
C ALA A 354 -17.64 -13.11 5.61
N ALA A 355 -16.99 -14.27 5.47
CA ALA A 355 -16.73 -14.90 4.17
C ALA A 355 -18.00 -15.24 3.38
N ASN A 356 -19.12 -15.53 4.06
CA ASN A 356 -20.42 -15.77 3.44
C ASN A 356 -21.20 -14.46 3.10
N LYS A 357 -20.68 -13.29 3.49
CA LYS A 357 -21.33 -11.97 3.29
C LYS A 357 -20.48 -10.96 2.51
N LEU A 358 -19.18 -11.21 2.37
CA LEU A 358 -18.23 -10.40 1.59
C LEU A 358 -18.35 -10.64 0.06
N SER A 359 -19.42 -11.27 -0.42
CA SER A 359 -19.65 -11.49 -1.85
C SER A 359 -20.03 -10.22 -2.63
N SER A 360 -19.94 -9.02 -2.03
CA SER A 360 -20.04 -7.78 -2.80
C SER A 360 -18.71 -7.58 -3.54
N GLY A 361 -18.67 -8.02 -4.80
CA GLY A 361 -17.73 -7.49 -5.77
C GLY A 361 -17.84 -5.95 -5.86
N TYR A 362 -16.94 -5.33 -6.63
CA TYR A 362 -16.92 -3.89 -6.92
C TYR A 362 -18.31 -3.26 -6.87
N CYS A 363 -18.45 -2.15 -6.12
CA CYS A 363 -19.70 -1.41 -6.09
C CYS A 363 -20.06 -1.03 -7.53
N PRO A 364 -21.22 -1.49 -8.06
CA PRO A 364 -21.61 -1.05 -9.38
C PRO A 364 -21.81 0.47 -9.32
N PHE A 365 -21.35 1.15 -10.35
CA PHE A 365 -21.74 2.53 -10.60
C PHE A 365 -23.27 2.61 -10.62
N LEU A 366 -23.86 3.35 -9.66
CA LEU A 366 -25.30 3.50 -9.59
C LEU A 366 -25.68 4.75 -10.38
N PRO A 367 -26.38 4.60 -11.51
CA PRO A 367 -26.92 5.76 -12.23
C PRO A 367 -28.03 6.40 -11.40
N VAL A 368 -28.22 7.69 -11.59
CA VAL A 368 -29.40 8.39 -11.09
C VAL A 368 -30.67 7.77 -11.69
N VAL A 369 -31.49 7.16 -10.83
CA VAL A 369 -32.85 6.75 -11.19
C VAL A 369 -33.76 7.94 -10.92
N SER A 370 -34.40 8.47 -11.96
CA SER A 370 -35.33 9.60 -11.84
C SER A 370 -36.46 9.30 -10.84
N PRO A 371 -36.84 10.23 -9.95
CA PRO A 371 -38.03 10.05 -9.13
C PRO A 371 -39.27 9.92 -10.04
N PRO A 372 -40.29 9.13 -9.64
CA PRO A 372 -41.54 9.05 -10.41
C PRO A 372 -42.15 10.46 -10.53
N PRO A 373 -42.79 10.80 -11.66
CA PRO A 373 -43.43 12.09 -11.83
C PRO A 373 -44.48 12.31 -10.72
N PRO A 374 -44.65 13.55 -10.24
CA PRO A 374 -45.69 13.84 -9.25
C PRO A 374 -47.07 13.47 -9.82
N PRO A 375 -48.01 12.94 -9.01
CA PRO A 375 -49.33 12.62 -9.49
C PRO A 375 -49.99 13.89 -10.05
N HIS A 376 -50.29 13.87 -11.35
CA HIS A 376 -51.19 14.83 -11.97
C HIS A 376 -52.57 14.61 -11.38
N ASP A 377 -53.03 15.52 -10.52
CA ASP A 377 -54.44 15.91 -10.40
C ASP A 377 -54.55 17.11 -9.44
N VAL A 378 -54.55 18.32 -10.01
CA VAL A 378 -55.21 19.48 -9.40
C VAL A 378 -56.46 19.72 -10.25
N PRO A 379 -57.69 19.56 -9.71
CA PRO A 379 -58.89 19.83 -10.47
C PRO A 379 -58.98 21.33 -10.78
N ALA A 380 -59.41 21.68 -11.99
CA ALA A 380 -59.73 23.05 -12.35
C ALA A 380 -60.82 23.62 -11.41
N PRO A 381 -60.80 24.93 -11.09
CA PRO A 381 -61.82 25.53 -10.25
C PRO A 381 -63.18 25.51 -10.98
N ALA A 382 -64.22 25.16 -10.24
CA ALA A 382 -65.61 25.27 -10.68
C ALA A 382 -66.00 26.75 -10.88
N PRO A 383 -66.87 27.08 -11.84
CA PRO A 383 -67.39 28.44 -12.00
C PRO A 383 -68.33 28.78 -10.84
N GLU A 384 -68.16 29.99 -10.29
CA GLU A 384 -69.08 30.59 -9.31
C GLU A 384 -70.48 30.75 -9.90
N SER A 385 -71.45 30.42 -9.06
CA SER A 385 -72.89 30.60 -9.22
C SER A 385 -73.29 32.08 -9.06
N ASP A 386 -74.23 32.55 -9.87
CA ASP A 386 -75.11 33.64 -9.47
C ASP A 386 -76.39 33.05 -8.88
N PHE A 387 -76.57 33.14 -7.56
CA PHE A 387 -77.58 33.97 -6.89
C PHE A 387 -77.75 33.60 -5.40
N GLU A 388 -77.69 34.68 -4.60
CA GLU A 388 -78.18 34.92 -3.22
C GLU A 388 -77.39 34.43 -2.01
#